data_AF-H6RUZ0-F1
#
_entry.id   AF-H6RUZ0-F1
#
_cell.length_a   1.000
_cell.length_b   1.000
_cell.length_c   1.000
_cell.angle_alpha   90.00
_cell.angle_beta   90.00
_cell.angle_gamma   90.00
#
_symmetry.space_group_name_H-M   'P 1'
#
loop_
_entity.id
_entity.type
_entity.pdbx_description
1 polymer ?
#
loop_
_entity_poly.entity_id
_entity_poly.type
_entity_poly.pdbx_seq_one_letter_code
_entity_poly.pdbx_strand_id
1 'polypeptide(L)'
;MREFVDEVAVLSRWLGRDVAADLGGVVPLWNAFRFRDAAVFDADLSECAGRRYLVRGESVREFVLSQTTIDEAYSDLHRGDALPAVA
;
A
#
# COMPACT_ATOMS: atom_id res chain seq x y z
N MET A 1 -11.90 -10.27 -3.60
CA MET A 1 -11.93 -8.83 -3.97
C MET A 1 -12.66 -7.95 -2.94
N ARG A 2 -13.73 -8.42 -2.26
CA ARG A 2 -14.36 -7.66 -1.16
C ARG A 2 -13.43 -7.38 0.04
N GLU A 3 -12.40 -8.20 0.22
CA GLU A 3 -11.51 -8.14 1.38
C GLU A 3 -10.48 -7.00 1.33
N PHE A 4 -10.41 -6.15 0.30
CA PHE A 4 -9.46 -5.04 0.25
C PHE A 4 -10.11 -3.70 -0.10
N VAL A 5 -11.44 -3.63 -0.15
CA VAL A 5 -12.15 -2.48 -0.73
C VAL A 5 -11.83 -1.19 0.02
N ASP A 6 -11.83 -1.25 1.35
CA ASP A 6 -11.52 -0.09 2.19
C ASP A 6 -10.04 0.33 2.06
N GLU A 7 -9.10 -0.63 2.12
CA GLU A 7 -7.67 -0.31 2.01
C GLU A 7 -7.28 0.17 0.60
N VAL A 8 -7.92 -0.34 -0.45
CA VAL A 8 -7.76 0.13 -1.82
C VAL A 8 -8.27 1.56 -1.95
N ALA A 9 -9.41 1.89 -1.34
CA ALA A 9 -9.94 3.25 -1.35
C ALA A 9 -9.02 4.23 -0.62
N VAL A 10 -8.49 3.83 0.54
CA VAL A 10 -7.50 4.60 1.31
C VAL A 10 -6.23 4.85 0.49
N LEU A 11 -5.67 3.80 -0.10
CA LEU A 11 -4.46 3.93 -0.92
C LEU A 11 -4.71 4.77 -2.18
N SER A 12 -5.86 4.58 -2.82
CA SER A 12 -6.24 5.34 -4.02
C SER A 12 -6.34 6.83 -3.71
N ARG A 13 -6.95 7.19 -2.57
CA ARG A 13 -7.01 8.57 -2.09
C ARG A 13 -5.63 9.11 -1.76
N TRP A 14 -4.77 8.32 -1.11
CA TRP A 14 -3.42 8.76 -0.73
C TRP A 14 -2.53 9.02 -1.95
N LEU A 15 -2.63 8.18 -3.00
CA LEU A 15 -1.89 8.33 -4.25
C LEU A 15 -2.52 9.32 -5.25
N GLY A 16 -3.80 9.68 -5.06
CA GLY A 16 -4.57 10.41 -6.07
C GLY A 16 -4.77 9.61 -7.37
N ARG A 17 -4.77 8.27 -7.29
CA ARG A 17 -4.82 7.33 -8.43
C ARG A 17 -5.82 6.21 -8.14
N ASP A 18 -6.52 5.72 -9.17
CA ASP A 18 -7.46 4.61 -9.02
C ASP A 18 -6.73 3.24 -8.99
N VAL A 19 -6.35 2.82 -7.77
CA VAL A 19 -5.68 1.52 -7.55
C VAL A 19 -6.64 0.35 -7.78
N ALA A 20 -7.96 0.56 -7.62
CA ALA A 20 -8.94 -0.49 -7.85
C ALA A 20 -8.98 -0.90 -9.32
N ALA A 21 -8.94 0.08 -10.22
CA ALA A 21 -8.84 -0.16 -11.67
C ALA A 21 -7.54 -0.90 -12.02
N ASP A 22 -6.42 -0.53 -11.39
CA ASP A 22 -5.12 -1.16 -11.63
C ASP A 22 -5.05 -2.63 -11.15
N LEU A 23 -5.72 -2.96 -10.04
CA LEU A 23 -5.84 -4.33 -9.51
C LEU A 23 -6.84 -5.19 -10.32
N GLY A 24 -7.84 -4.56 -10.92
CA GLY A 24 -8.89 -5.23 -11.70
C GLY A 24 -8.53 -5.48 -13.17
N GLY A 25 -7.37 -5.01 -13.62
CA GLY A 25 -6.90 -5.19 -14.99
C GLY A 25 -6.68 -6.66 -15.37
N VAL A 26 -6.77 -6.97 -16.67
CA VAL A 26 -6.49 -8.31 -17.23
C VAL A 26 -5.05 -8.74 -16.93
N VAL A 27 -4.13 -7.78 -16.97
CA VAL A 27 -2.79 -7.88 -16.39
C VAL A 27 -2.75 -6.87 -15.25
N PRO A 28 -2.85 -7.32 -13.98
CA PRO A 28 -2.90 -6.39 -12.87
C PRO A 28 -1.56 -5.69 -12.74
N LEU A 29 -1.60 -4.35 -12.67
CA LEU A 29 -0.39 -3.54 -12.48
C LEU A 29 0.07 -3.53 -11.02
N TRP A 30 -0.74 -4.09 -10.14
CA TRP A 30 -0.53 -4.13 -8.71
C TRP A 30 -0.82 -5.54 -8.19
N ASN A 31 -0.05 -5.95 -7.20
CA ASN A 31 -0.29 -7.12 -6.38
C ASN A 31 -0.73 -6.67 -4.98
N ALA A 32 -1.68 -7.38 -4.37
CA ALA A 32 -2.14 -7.10 -3.03
C ALA A 32 -2.22 -8.38 -2.19
N PHE A 33 -1.78 -8.32 -0.95
CA PHE A 33 -1.90 -9.44 0.00
C PHE A 33 -2.13 -8.94 1.43
N ARG A 34 -2.70 -9.81 2.28
CA ARG A 34 -2.91 -9.52 3.70
C ARG A 34 -1.63 -9.80 4.50
N PHE A 35 -1.31 -8.89 5.41
CA PHE A 35 -0.26 -9.08 6.39
C PHE A 35 -0.79 -8.66 7.77
N ARG A 36 -1.07 -9.65 8.63
CA ARG A 36 -1.77 -9.43 9.91
C ARG A 36 -3.11 -8.72 9.66
N ASP A 37 -3.40 -7.63 10.37
CA ASP A 37 -4.57 -6.76 10.16
C ASP A 37 -4.34 -5.63 9.14
N ALA A 38 -3.25 -5.68 8.36
CA ALA A 38 -2.93 -4.72 7.31
C ALA A 38 -3.01 -5.34 5.90
N ALA A 39 -3.05 -4.49 4.89
CA ALA A 39 -2.93 -4.86 3.48
C ALA A 39 -1.61 -4.31 2.91
N VAL A 40 -0.89 -5.12 2.15
CA VAL A 40 0.32 -4.71 1.44
C VAL A 40 0.01 -4.68 -0.05
N PHE A 41 0.39 -3.59 -0.68
CA PHE A 41 0.24 -3.34 -2.10
C PHE A 41 1.62 -3.16 -2.75
N ASP A 42 1.88 -3.87 -3.83
CA ASP A 42 3.15 -3.89 -4.57
C ASP A 42 2.85 -3.55 -6.03
N ALA A 43 3.45 -2.48 -6.55
CA ALA A 43 3.27 -2.08 -7.94
C ALA A 43 4.23 -2.88 -8.83
N ASP A 44 3.70 -3.67 -9.77
CA ASP A 44 4.46 -4.56 -10.65
C ASP A 44 5.15 -3.82 -11.81
N LEU A 45 5.03 -2.49 -11.88
CA LEU A 45 5.73 -1.72 -12.88
C LEU A 45 7.22 -1.66 -12.55
N SER A 46 8.02 -2.20 -13.46
CA SER A 46 9.49 -2.15 -13.49
C SER A 46 10.11 -0.75 -13.34
N GLU A 47 9.29 0.32 -13.32
CA GLU A 47 9.67 1.71 -13.11
C GLU A 47 9.32 2.24 -11.69
N CYS A 48 8.49 1.57 -10.90
CA CYS A 48 8.18 1.91 -9.51
C CYS A 48 9.14 1.26 -8.50
N ALA A 49 10.44 1.24 -8.80
CA ALA A 49 11.58 1.11 -7.86
C ALA A 49 11.37 0.29 -6.57
N GLY A 50 10.75 -0.90 -6.62
CA GLY A 50 10.56 -1.78 -5.46
C GLY A 50 9.74 -1.17 -4.31
N ARG A 51 8.92 -0.14 -4.59
CA ARG A 51 8.09 0.52 -3.58
C ARG A 51 6.85 -0.30 -3.28
N ARG A 52 6.55 -0.43 -2.00
CA ARG A 52 5.37 -1.09 -1.46
C ARG A 52 4.64 -0.17 -0.51
N TYR A 53 3.34 -0.38 -0.44
CA TYR A 53 2.44 0.39 0.39
C TYR A 53 1.77 -0.54 1.39
N LEU A 54 2.01 -0.28 2.67
CA LEU A 54 1.30 -0.93 3.77
C LEU A 54 0.14 -0.03 4.18
N VAL A 55 -1.08 -0.56 4.17
CA VAL A 55 -2.29 0.14 4.56
C VAL A 55 -2.93 -0.58 5.74
N ARG A 56 -3.26 0.17 6.79
CA ARG A 56 -3.92 -0.33 8.00
C ARG A 56 -4.92 0.71 8.48
N GLY A 57 -6.21 0.41 8.35
CA GLY A 57 -7.25 1.43 8.56
C GLY A 57 -7.00 2.62 7.62
N GLU A 58 -6.91 3.83 8.18
CA GLU A 58 -6.63 5.06 7.42
C GLU A 58 -5.14 5.42 7.32
N SER A 59 -4.25 4.60 7.87
CA SER A 59 -2.81 4.85 7.84
C SER A 59 -2.18 4.14 6.64
N VAL A 60 -1.31 4.87 5.92
CA VAL A 60 -0.55 4.38 4.77
C VAL A 60 0.93 4.61 5.04
N ARG A 61 1.76 3.61 4.73
CA ARG A 61 3.21 3.74 4.72
C ARG A 61 3.81 3.19 3.45
N GLU A 62 4.60 4.02 2.78
CA GLU A 62 5.48 3.60 1.70
C GLU A 62 6.79 3.02 2.28
N PHE A 63 7.28 1.92 1.71
CA PHE A 63 8.57 1.33 2.06
C PHE A 63 9.16 0.56 0.88
N VAL A 64 10.47 0.27 0.93
CA VAL A 64 11.18 -0.51 -0.08
C VAL A 64 11.77 -1.75 0.60
N LEU A 65 11.47 -2.95 0.08
CA LEU A 65 11.90 -4.20 0.72
C LEU A 65 13.42 -4.33 0.91
N SER A 66 14.22 -3.73 0.03
CA SER A 66 15.68 -3.77 0.13
C SER A 66 16.23 -2.95 1.30
N GLN A 67 15.42 -2.05 1.86
CA GLN A 67 15.79 -1.16 2.97
C GLN A 67 15.02 -1.45 4.25
N THR A 68 13.77 -1.94 4.15
CA THR A 68 12.87 -2.12 5.29
C THR A 68 11.98 -3.33 5.03
N THR A 69 11.93 -4.23 6.01
CA THR A 69 11.04 -5.39 5.98
C THR A 69 9.59 -4.98 6.22
N ILE A 70 8.64 -5.87 5.87
CA ILE A 70 7.22 -5.62 6.13
C ILE A 70 6.93 -5.50 7.63
N ASP A 71 7.61 -6.29 8.48
CA ASP A 71 7.48 -6.23 9.94
C ASP A 71 7.95 -4.89 10.54
N GLU A 72 9.06 -4.34 10.04
CA GLU A 72 9.56 -3.02 10.45
C GLU A 72 8.61 -1.91 10.01
N ALA A 73 8.18 -1.93 8.75
CA ALA A 73 7.19 -0.98 8.24
C ALA A 73 5.88 -1.04 9.02
N TYR A 74 5.43 -2.25 9.38
CA TYR A 74 4.23 -2.46 10.20
C TYR A 74 4.39 -1.92 11.62
N SER A 75 5.54 -2.15 12.25
CA SER A 75 5.82 -1.69 13.60
C SER A 75 5.85 -0.17 13.68
N ASP A 76 6.42 0.49 12.67
CA ASP A 76 6.44 1.94 12.63
C ASP A 76 5.08 2.56 12.27
N LEU A 77 4.26 1.90 11.44
CA LEU A 77 2.89 2.32 11.18
C LEU A 77 2.06 2.34 12.48
N HIS A 78 2.35 1.44 13.42
CA HIS A 78 1.73 1.39 14.74
C HIS A 78 2.19 2.55 15.66
N ARG A 79 3.33 3.18 15.35
CA ARG A 79 3.91 4.25 16.17
C ARG A 79 3.24 5.62 15.98
N GLY A 80 2.24 5.71 15.09
CA GLY A 80 1.39 6.89 14.97
C GLY A 80 2.09 8.10 14.35
N ASP A 81 3.10 7.89 13.50
CA ASP A 81 3.59 8.96 12.63
C ASP A 81 2.50 9.24 11.58
N ALA A 82 1.71 10.27 11.88
CA ALA A 82 0.74 10.84 10.96
C ALA A 82 1.42 11.11 9.62
N LEU A 83 0.72 10.75 8.56
CA LEU A 83 1.09 10.94 7.16
C LEU A 83 1.77 12.31 6.96
N PRO A 84 2.88 12.41 6.20
CA PRO A 84 3.34 13.72 5.76
C PRO A 84 2.19 14.39 5.02
N ALA A 85 1.77 15.56 5.52
CA ALA A 85 0.80 16.40 4.84
C ALA A 85 1.38 16.71 3.46
N VAL A 86 0.77 16.16 2.42
CA VAL A 86 1.10 16.46 1.04
C VAL A 86 0.91 17.98 0.85
N ALA A 87 2.00 18.66 0.50
CA ALA A 87 2.03 20.10 0.20
C ALA A 87 1.53 20.37 -1.23
#